data_AF-A0A315S3H6-F1
#
_entry.id   AF-A0A315S3H6-F1
#
_cell.length_a   1.000
_cell.length_b   1.000
_cell.length_c   1.000
_cell.angle_alpha   90.00
_cell.angle_beta   90.00
_cell.angle_gamma   90.00
#
_symmetry.space_group_name_H-M   'P 1'
#
loop_
_entity.id
_entity.type
_entity.pdbx_description
1 polymer ?
#
loop_
_entity_poly.entity_id
_entity_poly.type
_entity_poly.pdbx_seq_one_letter_code
_entity_poly.pdbx_strand_id
1 'polypeptide(L)'
;MKKDAHFYALLAMARSVGIEKETAHKIAYASQFVDDAKINKITLADDNNGAILSGLKKDFGDSEKIINAATCHDYFIVNTFNYGAMINNTTAFHFVPGCDGESFVKKMR
;
A
#
# COMPACT_ATOMS: atom_id res chain seq x y z
N MET A 1 2.54 11.26 10.74
CA MET A 1 1.44 11.59 9.81
C MET A 1 1.16 13.08 9.91
N LYS A 2 1.13 13.77 8.77
CA LYS A 2 0.90 15.21 8.63
C LYS A 2 -0.51 15.42 8.07
N LYS A 3 -1.32 16.25 8.71
CA LYS A 3 -2.64 16.62 8.17
C LYS A 3 -2.46 17.63 7.05
N ASP A 4 -3.01 17.36 5.89
CA ASP A 4 -3.02 18.26 4.74
C ASP A 4 -4.38 18.26 4.03
N ALA A 5 -4.40 18.70 2.76
CA ALA A 5 -5.61 18.79 1.97
C ALA A 5 -6.40 17.47 1.93
N HIS A 6 -5.73 16.32 1.89
CA HIS A 6 -6.38 15.02 1.84
C HIS A 6 -7.20 14.75 3.12
N PHE A 7 -6.59 14.94 4.30
CA PHE A 7 -7.27 14.85 5.59
C PHE A 7 -8.52 15.75 5.66
N TYR A 8 -8.39 17.02 5.27
CA TYR A 8 -9.50 17.98 5.36
C TYR A 8 -10.60 17.70 4.33
N ALA A 9 -10.25 17.20 3.13
CA ALA A 9 -11.22 16.80 2.13
C ALA A 9 -12.09 15.64 2.63
N LEU A 10 -11.47 14.58 3.19
CA LEU A 10 -12.21 13.44 3.74
C LEU A 10 -13.04 13.82 4.96
N LEU A 11 -12.50 14.68 5.83
CA LEU A 11 -13.26 15.18 6.98
C LEU A 11 -14.49 15.98 6.53
N ALA A 12 -14.34 16.88 5.55
CA ALA A 12 -15.45 17.67 5.01
C ALA A 12 -16.49 16.78 4.32
N MET A 13 -16.06 15.82 3.51
CA MET A 13 -16.93 14.86 2.84
C MET A 13 -17.73 14.03 3.86
N ALA A 14 -17.06 13.41 4.84
CA ALA A 14 -17.73 12.61 5.87
C ALA A 14 -18.75 13.45 6.68
N ARG A 15 -18.41 14.70 7.02
CA ARG A 15 -19.33 15.61 7.70
C ARG A 15 -20.50 16.04 6.82
N SER A 16 -20.29 16.21 5.51
CA SER A 16 -21.34 16.62 4.56
C SER A 16 -22.44 15.57 4.39
N VAL A 17 -22.11 14.29 4.60
CA VAL A 17 -23.07 13.18 4.55
C VAL A 17 -23.66 12.82 5.92
N GLY A 18 -23.42 13.65 6.94
CA GLY A 18 -24.03 13.52 8.26
C GLY A 18 -23.30 12.63 9.27
N ILE A 19 -22.09 12.13 8.97
CA ILE A 19 -21.31 11.33 9.93
C ILE A 19 -20.91 12.19 11.12
N GLU A 20 -21.07 11.68 12.35
CA GLU A 20 -20.74 12.43 13.56
C GLU A 20 -19.27 12.85 13.62
N LYS A 21 -18.99 13.94 14.35
CA LYS A 21 -17.68 14.61 14.32
C LYS A 21 -16.52 13.66 14.67
N GLU A 22 -16.72 12.84 15.70
CA GLU A 22 -15.69 11.92 16.17
C GLU A 22 -15.40 10.82 15.13
N THR A 23 -16.45 10.21 14.59
CA THR A 23 -16.33 9.16 13.57
C THR A 23 -15.75 9.71 12.27
N ALA A 24 -16.19 10.89 11.82
CA ALA A 24 -15.64 11.57 10.65
C ALA A 24 -14.14 11.89 10.84
N HIS A 25 -13.72 12.30 12.04
CA HIS A 25 -12.31 12.49 12.34
C HIS A 25 -11.53 11.17 12.29
N LYS A 26 -12.08 10.08 12.86
CA LYS A 26 -11.45 8.75 12.81
C LYS A 26 -11.25 8.28 11.36
N ILE A 27 -12.25 8.44 10.51
CA ILE A 27 -12.19 8.11 9.08
C ILE A 27 -11.09 8.93 8.39
N ALA A 28 -11.14 10.26 8.50
CA ALA A 28 -10.17 11.14 7.86
C ALA A 28 -8.72 10.88 8.35
N TYR A 29 -8.56 10.62 9.64
CA TYR A 29 -7.26 10.31 10.24
C TYR A 29 -6.73 8.96 9.73
N ALA A 30 -7.55 7.91 9.73
CA ALA A 30 -7.16 6.60 9.23
C ALA A 30 -6.79 6.65 7.75
N SER A 31 -7.56 7.39 6.95
CA SER A 31 -7.28 7.59 5.54
C SER A 31 -5.96 8.34 5.31
N GLN A 32 -5.71 9.45 6.02
CA GLN A 32 -4.42 10.17 5.93
C GLN A 32 -3.25 9.30 6.39
N PHE A 33 -3.45 8.47 7.42
CA PHE A 33 -2.40 7.59 7.91
C PHE A 33 -1.94 6.58 6.85
N VAL A 34 -2.89 6.06 6.05
CA VAL A 34 -2.58 5.16 4.93
C VAL A 34 -1.98 5.93 3.74
N ASP A 35 -2.48 7.13 3.44
CA ASP A 35 -1.95 7.99 2.37
C ASP A 35 -0.50 8.43 2.63
N ASP A 36 -0.19 8.80 3.87
CA ASP A 36 1.16 9.14 4.33
C ASP A 36 2.11 7.94 4.41
N ALA A 37 1.61 6.71 4.18
CA ALA A 37 2.43 5.51 4.30
C ALA A 37 3.56 5.54 3.27
N LYS A 38 4.78 5.74 3.76
CA LYS A 38 5.97 5.71 2.91
C LYS A 38 6.30 4.28 2.50
N ILE A 39 6.88 4.14 1.32
CA ILE A 39 7.46 2.89 0.85
C ILE A 39 8.60 2.51 1.79
N ASN A 40 8.48 1.39 2.48
CA ASN A 40 9.55 0.82 3.28
C ASN A 40 10.51 0.09 2.34
N LYS A 41 11.75 0.59 2.28
CA LYS A 41 12.85 -0.08 1.60
C LYS A 41 13.64 -0.85 2.64
N ILE A 42 13.44 -2.16 2.67
CA ILE A 42 14.21 -3.05 3.54
C ILE A 42 15.43 -3.51 2.75
N THR A 43 16.61 -3.19 3.27
CA THR A 43 17.90 -3.64 2.76
C THR A 43 18.53 -4.61 3.74
N LEU A 44 19.28 -5.57 3.22
CA LEU A 44 20.14 -6.41 4.04
C LEU A 44 21.38 -5.59 4.43
N ALA A 45 21.89 -5.80 5.63
CA ALA A 45 23.17 -5.27 6.05
C ALA A 45 24.32 -6.03 5.33
N ASP A 46 25.41 -5.32 5.04
CA ASP A 46 26.54 -5.84 4.25
C ASP A 46 27.31 -6.97 4.95
N ASP A 47 27.11 -7.16 6.25
CA ASP A 47 27.71 -8.20 7.09
C ASP A 47 26.89 -9.50 7.16
N ASN A 48 25.80 -9.60 6.39
CA ASN A 48 24.99 -10.81 6.32
C ASN A 48 25.74 -11.97 5.66
N ASN A 49 25.42 -13.20 6.11
CA ASN A 49 26.03 -14.42 5.60
C ASN A 49 25.81 -14.55 4.07
N GLY A 50 26.90 -14.82 3.32
CA GLY A 50 26.89 -14.95 1.86
C GLY A 50 25.93 -16.02 1.32
N ALA A 51 25.58 -17.03 2.12
CA ALA A 51 24.55 -18.02 1.77
C ALA A 51 23.13 -17.41 1.72
N ILE A 52 22.84 -16.44 2.60
CA ILE A 52 21.54 -15.73 2.64
C ILE A 52 21.43 -14.76 1.46
N LEU A 53 22.51 -14.02 1.18
CA LEU A 53 22.59 -13.08 0.05
C LEU A 53 22.44 -13.78 -1.30
N SER A 54 23.08 -14.95 -1.48
CA SER A 54 22.99 -15.73 -2.72
C SER A 54 21.61 -16.36 -2.93
N GLY A 55 20.95 -16.84 -1.86
CA GLY A 55 19.57 -17.31 -1.92
C GLY A 55 18.59 -16.21 -2.35
N LEU A 56 18.72 -15.02 -1.77
CA LEU A 56 17.84 -13.89 -2.10
C LEU A 56 18.07 -13.35 -3.52
N LYS A 57 19.30 -13.36 -4.04
CA LYS A 57 19.58 -13.01 -5.45
C LYS A 57 18.90 -13.95 -6.43
N LYS A 58 18.81 -15.24 -6.09
CA LYS A 58 18.14 -16.23 -6.93
C LYS A 58 16.63 -15.94 -7.03
N ASP A 59 16.01 -15.55 -5.92
CA ASP A 59 14.56 -15.37 -5.83
C ASP A 59 14.10 -13.95 -6.21
N PHE A 60 14.96 -12.93 -6.05
CA PHE A 60 14.63 -11.50 -6.26
C PHE A 60 15.51 -10.79 -7.31
N GLY A 61 16.45 -11.48 -7.97
CA GLY A 61 17.39 -10.89 -8.93
C GLY A 61 18.44 -9.97 -8.26
N ASP A 62 19.08 -9.08 -9.04
CA ASP A 62 20.11 -8.16 -8.53
C ASP A 62 19.58 -7.12 -7.53
N SER A 63 18.26 -7.01 -7.35
CA SER A 63 17.68 -6.17 -6.31
C SER A 63 17.69 -6.88 -4.97
N GLU A 64 18.75 -6.68 -4.18
CA GLU A 64 18.85 -7.08 -2.77
C GLU A 64 17.93 -6.24 -1.83
N LYS A 65 16.73 -5.88 -2.31
CA LYS A 65 15.83 -4.92 -1.66
C LYS A 65 14.43 -5.50 -1.63
N ILE A 66 13.91 -5.67 -0.42
CA ILE A 66 12.48 -5.93 -0.25
C ILE A 66 11.79 -4.57 -0.15
N ILE A 67 10.96 -4.28 -1.14
CA ILE A 67 10.15 -3.05 -1.17
C ILE A 67 8.77 -3.41 -0.62
N ASN A 68 8.45 -2.91 0.57
CA ASN A 68 7.13 -3.05 1.16
C ASN A 68 6.41 -1.69 1.07
N ALA A 69 5.41 -1.60 0.19
CA ALA A 69 4.52 -0.46 0.10
C ALA A 69 3.15 -0.90 0.62
N ALA A 70 2.65 -0.24 1.67
CA ALA A 70 1.42 -0.66 2.33
C ALA A 70 0.21 -0.67 1.38
N THR A 71 0.08 0.29 0.46
CA THR A 71 -0.99 0.32 -0.56
C THR A 71 -0.69 1.36 -1.64
N CYS A 72 0.37 1.20 -2.42
CA CYS A 72 0.59 2.06 -3.58
C CYS A 72 1.06 1.23 -4.77
N HIS A 73 0.16 1.02 -5.72
CA HIS A 73 0.57 0.76 -7.09
C HIS A 73 1.00 2.07 -7.74
N ASP A 74 1.90 1.96 -8.71
CA ASP A 74 2.53 3.04 -9.43
C ASP A 74 1.48 3.92 -10.15
N TYR A 75 0.93 4.91 -9.43
CA TYR A 75 0.00 5.91 -9.95
C TYR A 75 0.65 6.79 -11.03
N PHE A 76 1.96 6.65 -11.26
CA PHE A 76 2.70 7.35 -12.32
C PHE A 76 2.68 6.60 -13.67
N ILE A 77 2.15 5.38 -13.73
CA ILE A 77 1.97 4.66 -14.98
C ILE A 77 0.56 4.95 -15.50
N VAL A 78 0.42 5.73 -16.58
CA VAL A 78 -0.89 6.13 -17.14
C VAL A 78 -1.86 4.95 -17.36
N ASN A 79 -1.32 3.78 -17.69
CA ASN A 79 -2.12 2.56 -17.90
C ASN A 79 -2.80 2.03 -16.62
N THR A 80 -2.42 2.49 -15.42
CA THR A 80 -3.03 2.09 -14.14
C THR A 80 -4.27 2.90 -13.79
N PHE A 81 -4.59 3.98 -14.53
CA PHE A 81 -5.85 4.72 -14.42
C PHE A 81 -7.00 4.03 -15.17
N ASN A 82 -7.22 2.75 -14.89
CA ASN A 82 -8.37 2.01 -15.42
C ASN A 82 -9.25 1.52 -14.27
N TYR A 83 -10.54 1.32 -14.55
CA TYR A 83 -11.54 0.98 -13.55
C TYR A 83 -11.16 -0.24 -12.70
N GLY A 84 -10.70 -1.31 -13.35
CA GLY A 84 -10.32 -2.55 -12.65
C GLY A 84 -9.14 -2.34 -11.70
N ALA A 85 -8.10 -1.63 -12.15
CA ALA A 85 -6.97 -1.28 -11.32
C ALA A 85 -7.39 -0.33 -10.17
N MET A 86 -8.23 0.67 -10.42
CA MET A 86 -8.68 1.58 -9.37
C MET A 86 -9.52 0.88 -8.32
N ILE A 87 -10.49 0.03 -8.69
CA ILE A 87 -11.29 -0.76 -7.73
C ILE A 87 -10.39 -1.69 -6.90
N ASN A 88 -9.50 -2.44 -7.56
CA ASN A 88 -8.61 -3.39 -6.88
C ASN A 88 -7.55 -2.71 -6.00
N ASN A 89 -7.26 -1.43 -6.22
CA ASN A 89 -6.24 -0.70 -5.46
C ASN A 89 -6.83 0.23 -4.39
N THR A 90 -8.00 0.81 -4.63
CA THR A 90 -8.58 1.87 -3.79
C THR A 90 -9.68 1.36 -2.86
N THR A 91 -10.27 0.20 -3.13
CA THR A 91 -11.17 -0.47 -2.17
C THR A 91 -10.33 -1.17 -1.10
N ALA A 92 -9.82 -0.37 -0.16
CA ALA A 92 -9.17 -0.88 1.04
C ALA A 92 -10.18 -1.72 1.84
N PHE A 93 -9.77 -2.96 2.18
CA PHE A 93 -10.39 -3.89 3.16
C PHE A 93 -11.27 -5.07 2.74
N HIS A 94 -11.34 -5.53 1.47
CA HIS A 94 -12.07 -6.79 1.16
C HIS A 94 -11.46 -7.67 0.05
N PHE A 95 -10.13 -7.84 -0.01
CA PHE A 95 -9.59 -8.96 -0.78
C PHE A 95 -9.61 -10.21 0.12
N VAL A 96 -10.63 -11.04 -0.07
CA VAL A 96 -10.47 -12.47 0.23
C VAL A 96 -9.38 -12.94 -0.73
N PRO A 97 -8.26 -13.51 -0.25
CA PRO A 97 -7.18 -13.93 -1.14
C PRO A 97 -7.74 -14.86 -2.21
N GLY A 98 -7.52 -14.55 -3.50
CA GLY A 98 -7.98 -15.40 -4.60
C GLY A 98 -7.35 -16.80 -4.57
N CYS A 99 -6.27 -16.96 -3.78
CA CYS A 99 -5.56 -18.22 -3.52
C CYS A 99 -5.02 -18.90 -4.79
N ASP A 100 -4.90 -18.14 -5.88
CA ASP A 100 -4.50 -18.66 -7.18
C ASP A 100 -3.11 -18.14 -7.60
N GLY A 101 -2.40 -18.95 -8.39
CA GLY A 101 -1.05 -18.67 -8.88
C GLY A 101 0.11 -19.06 -7.94
N GLU A 102 1.33 -19.00 -8.48
CA GLU A 102 2.51 -19.58 -7.81
C GLU A 102 3.21 -18.65 -6.80
N SER A 103 3.08 -17.33 -6.94
CA SER A 103 3.74 -16.36 -6.06
C SER A 103 2.81 -15.82 -4.97
N PHE A 104 3.38 -15.41 -3.84
CA PHE A 104 2.64 -14.82 -2.71
C PHE A 104 1.77 -13.64 -3.15
N VAL A 105 2.29 -12.77 -4.01
CA VAL A 105 1.54 -11.61 -4.53
C VAL A 105 0.34 -12.03 -5.39
N LYS A 106 0.45 -13.12 -6.16
CA LYS A 106 -0.66 -13.64 -6.97
C LYS A 106 -1.76 -14.24 -6.09
N LYS A 107 -1.38 -14.97 -5.04
CA LYS A 107 -2.35 -15.61 -4.13
C LYS A 107 -3.16 -14.61 -3.29
N MET A 108 -2.64 -13.41 -3.06
CA MET A 108 -3.27 -12.35 -2.27
C MET A 108 -4.22 -11.45 -3.07
N ARG A 109 -4.36 -11.67 -4.38
CA ARG A 109 -5.22 -10.91 -5.30
C ARG A 109 -6.34 -11.75 -5.85
#